data_AF-A0A8C5VP98-F1
#
_entry.id   AF-A0A8C5VP98-F1
#
_cell.length_a   1.000
_cell.length_b   1.000
_cell.length_c   1.000
_cell.angle_alpha   90.00
_cell.angle_beta   90.00
_cell.angle_gamma   90.00
#
_symmetry.space_group_name_H-M   'P 1'
#
loop_
_entity.id
_entity.type
_entity.pdbx_description
1 polymer ?
#
loop_
_entity_poly.entity_id
_entity_poly.type
_entity_poly.pdbx_seq_one_letter_code
_entity_poly.pdbx_strand_id
1 'polypeptide(L)'
;MAALKKAVWGPLVGAVDQGTSLMCFEFFNSKAAELLSHHQVEIKQEFPREEWVEQDPKEILHSVYECIEKTCEKLGQLNIDISDIKAIGVTNLKPL
;
A
#
# COMPACT_ATOMS: atom_id res chain seq x y z
N MET A 1 28.89 -13.20 20.46
CA MET A 1 27.62 -13.36 19.72
C MET A 1 27.68 -12.46 18.50
N ALA A 2 27.74 -13.03 17.30
CA ALA A 2 27.81 -12.23 16.08
C ALA A 2 26.44 -11.56 15.86
N ALA A 3 26.43 -10.23 15.77
CA ALA A 3 25.23 -9.49 15.40
C ALA A 3 24.78 -9.99 14.00
N LEU A 4 23.52 -10.42 13.91
CA LEU A 4 22.90 -10.77 12.63
C LEU A 4 23.07 -9.56 11.70
N LYS A 5 23.76 -9.71 10.57
CA LYS A 5 23.80 -8.65 9.56
C LYS A 5 22.36 -8.42 9.11
N LYS A 6 21.75 -7.31 9.54
CA LYS A 6 20.48 -6.82 8.98
C LYS A 6 20.70 -6.76 7.46
N ALA A 7 19.89 -7.50 6.69
CA ALA A 7 19.86 -7.31 5.25
C ALA A 7 19.50 -5.84 5.03
N VAL A 8 20.40 -5.08 4.41
CA VAL A 8 20.18 -3.66 4.17
C VAL A 8 19.31 -3.57 2.91
N TRP A 9 17.99 -3.59 3.11
CA TRP A 9 17.00 -3.46 2.04
C TRP A 9 16.98 -2.04 1.42
N GLY A 10 17.80 -1.13 1.96
CA GLY A 10 18.02 0.21 1.43
C GLY A 10 16.85 1.14 1.75
N PRO A 11 16.89 2.39 1.26
CA PRO A 11 15.73 3.25 1.39
C PRO A 11 14.55 2.59 0.67
N LEU A 12 13.41 2.51 1.34
CA LEU A 12 12.18 1.92 0.83
C LEU A 12 11.22 3.02 0.38
N VAL A 13 10.42 2.72 -0.62
CA VAL A 13 9.36 3.60 -1.09
C VAL A 13 8.05 2.84 -1.02
N GLY A 14 7.06 3.42 -0.33
CA GLY A 14 5.69 2.93 -0.34
C GLY A 14 4.88 3.54 -1.48
N ALA A 15 3.84 2.86 -1.94
CA ALA A 15 2.87 3.39 -2.89
C ALA A 15 1.46 3.02 -2.45
N VAL A 16 0.61 4.03 -2.26
CA VAL A 16 -0.84 3.84 -2.14
C VAL A 16 -1.42 3.94 -3.55
N ASP A 17 -2.08 2.88 -4.00
CA ASP A 17 -2.78 2.81 -5.28
C ASP A 17 -4.28 2.63 -5.05
N GLN A 18 -5.03 3.71 -5.29
CA GLN A 18 -6.49 3.71 -5.21
C GLN A 18 -7.09 3.49 -6.60
N GLY A 19 -7.56 2.27 -6.86
CA GLY A 19 -8.35 1.90 -8.01
C GLY A 19 -9.86 2.04 -7.78
N THR A 20 -10.67 1.74 -8.80
CA THR A 20 -12.15 1.81 -8.73
C THR A 20 -12.75 0.80 -7.76
N SER A 21 -12.16 -0.40 -7.69
CA SER A 21 -12.72 -1.55 -6.98
C SER A 21 -11.71 -2.17 -6.02
N LEU A 22 -10.47 -1.65 -6.01
CA LEU A 22 -9.37 -2.16 -5.22
C LEU A 22 -8.57 -0.99 -4.65
N MET A 23 -8.16 -1.12 -3.40
CA MET A 23 -7.15 -0.30 -2.75
C MET A 23 -5.93 -1.18 -2.51
N CYS A 24 -4.74 -0.73 -2.91
CA CYS A 24 -3.49 -1.43 -2.66
C CYS A 24 -2.49 -0.52 -1.95
N PHE A 25 -1.70 -1.10 -1.07
CA PHE A 25 -0.46 -0.48 -0.59
C PHE A 25 0.71 -1.43 -0.81
N GLU A 26 1.78 -0.90 -1.40
CA GLU A 26 2.91 -1.66 -1.92
C GLU A 26 4.23 -1.06 -1.45
N PHE A 27 5.23 -1.89 -1.20
CA PHE A 27 6.59 -1.45 -0.87
C PHE A 27 7.61 -1.92 -1.88
N PHE A 28 8.47 -0.98 -2.27
CA PHE A 28 9.53 -1.21 -3.23
C PHE A 28 10.91 -0.92 -2.63
N ASN A 29 11.89 -1.73 -3.04
CA ASN A 29 13.29 -1.35 -2.91
C ASN A 29 13.59 -0.20 -3.88
N SER A 30 14.00 0.96 -3.36
CA SER A 30 14.26 2.16 -4.19
C SER A 30 15.34 1.98 -5.26
N LYS A 31 16.26 1.03 -5.10
CA LYS A 31 17.35 0.81 -6.06
C LYS A 31 17.00 -0.16 -7.17
N ALA A 32 16.27 -1.22 -6.82
CA ALA A 32 15.94 -2.31 -7.74
C ALA A 32 14.52 -2.22 -8.31
N ALA A 33 13.67 -1.34 -7.76
CA ALA A 33 12.23 -1.29 -8.00
C ALA A 33 11.53 -2.65 -7.76
N GLU A 34 12.12 -3.48 -6.91
CA GLU A 34 11.58 -4.80 -6.54
C GLU A 34 10.45 -4.63 -5.52
N LEU A 35 9.30 -5.27 -5.77
CA LEU A 35 8.18 -5.34 -4.85
C LEU A 35 8.53 -6.29 -3.68
N LEU A 36 8.60 -5.75 -2.46
CA LEU A 36 8.95 -6.50 -1.25
C LEU A 36 7.72 -7.00 -0.50
N SER A 37 6.66 -6.21 -0.47
CA SER A 37 5.41 -6.57 0.20
C SER A 37 4.27 -5.71 -0.32
N HIS A 38 3.05 -6.26 -0.25
CA HIS A 38 1.84 -5.52 -0.56
C HIS A 38 0.65 -6.06 0.24
N HIS A 39 -0.40 -5.26 0.36
CA HIS A 39 -1.72 -5.70 0.78
C HIS A 39 -2.77 -4.94 -0.01
N GLN A 40 -3.81 -5.66 -0.42
CA GLN A 40 -4.92 -5.09 -1.17
C GLN A 40 -6.25 -5.49 -0.55
N VAL A 41 -7.22 -4.60 -0.64
CA VAL A 41 -8.60 -4.83 -0.21
C VAL A 41 -9.56 -4.36 -1.29
N GLU A 42 -10.74 -4.96 -1.33
CA GLU A 42 -11.82 -4.53 -2.23
C GLU A 42 -12.50 -3.27 -1.68
N ILE A 43 -12.89 -2.39 -2.60
CA ILE A 43 -13.70 -1.20 -2.31
C ILE A 43 -15.07 -1.40 -2.92
N LYS A 44 -16.12 -1.20 -2.12
CA LYS A 44 -17.49 -1.27 -2.60
C LYS A 44 -17.78 -0.13 -3.59
N GLN A 45 -18.50 -0.48 -4.65
CA GLN A 45 -19.06 0.47 -5.60
C GLN A 45 -20.58 0.47 -5.44
N GLU A 46 -21.17 1.66 -5.32
CA GLU A 46 -22.61 1.83 -5.23
C GLU A 46 -23.16 2.34 -6.57
N PHE A 47 -24.24 1.73 -7.03
CA PHE A 47 -24.89 2.04 -8.30
C PHE A 47 -26.33 2.51 -8.04
N PRO A 48 -26.53 3.75 -7.52
CA PRO A 48 -27.85 4.24 -7.14
C PRO A 48 -28.77 4.49 -8.35
N ARG A 49 -28.20 4.68 -9.55
CA ARG A 49 -28.90 4.88 -10.82
C ARG A 49 -28.13 4.19 -11.95
N GLU A 50 -28.81 3.98 -13.07
CA GLU A 50 -28.16 3.54 -14.30
C GLU A 50 -27.02 4.51 -14.66
N GLU A 51 -25.85 3.96 -14.99
CA GLU A 51 -24.62 4.69 -15.31
C GLU A 51 -23.99 5.50 -14.16
N TRP A 52 -24.52 5.44 -12.93
CA TRP A 52 -23.92 6.11 -11.77
C TRP A 52 -23.01 5.16 -11.00
N VAL A 53 -21.86 5.68 -10.56
CA VAL A 53 -20.95 5.00 -9.65
C VAL A 53 -20.61 5.96 -8.52
N GLU A 54 -20.93 5.55 -7.30
CA GLU A 54 -20.59 6.27 -6.07
C GLU A 54 -19.70 5.40 -5.18
N GLN A 55 -18.83 6.05 -4.39
CA GLN A 55 -17.94 5.40 -3.42
C GLN A 55 -17.95 6.19 -2.12
N ASP A 56 -17.93 5.51 -0.97
CA ASP A 56 -17.84 6.17 0.33
C ASP A 56 -16.39 6.63 0.59
N PRO A 57 -16.12 7.95 0.76
CA PRO A 57 -14.77 8.43 1.06
C PRO A 57 -14.21 7.90 2.39
N LYS A 58 -15.08 7.54 3.35
CA LYS A 58 -14.63 6.94 4.62
C LYS A 58 -14.18 5.50 4.43
N GLU A 59 -14.87 4.74 3.58
CA GLU A 59 -14.45 3.38 3.22
C GLU A 59 -13.09 3.42 2.54
N ILE A 60 -12.92 4.29 1.54
CA ILE A 60 -11.63 4.48 0.86
C ILE A 60 -10.52 4.79 1.87
N LEU A 61 -10.75 5.76 2.76
CA LEU A 61 -9.75 6.14 3.76
C LEU A 61 -9.44 4.99 4.74
N HIS A 62 -10.46 4.25 5.18
CA HIS A 62 -10.26 3.10 6.06
C HIS A 62 -9.42 2.03 5.38
N SER A 63 -9.70 1.73 4.11
CA SER A 63 -8.93 0.79 3.31
C SER A 63 -7.49 1.22 3.10
N VAL A 64 -7.20 2.53 2.95
CA VAL A 64 -5.81 3.02 2.94
C VAL A 64 -5.09 2.64 4.23
N TYR A 65 -5.71 2.90 5.38
CA TYR A 65 -5.11 2.57 6.68
C TYR A 65 -4.92 1.06 6.85
N GLU A 66 -5.92 0.25 6.48
CA GLU A 66 -5.84 -1.21 6.55
C GLU A 66 -4.70 -1.75 5.68
N CYS A 67 -4.61 -1.30 4.43
CA CYS A 67 -3.53 -1.70 3.52
C CYS A 67 -2.15 -1.31 4.07
N ILE A 68 -2.01 -0.12 4.65
CA ILE A 68 -0.75 0.32 5.28
C ILE A 68 -0.40 -0.55 6.47
N GLU A 69 -1.33 -0.76 7.40
CA GLU A 69 -1.12 -1.54 8.62
C GLU A 69 -0.76 -2.99 8.30
N LYS A 70 -1.57 -3.65 7.46
CA LYS A 70 -1.36 -5.05 7.07
C LYS A 70 -0.06 -5.26 6.31
N THR A 71 0.35 -4.29 5.49
CA THR A 71 1.64 -4.40 4.80
C THR A 71 2.80 -4.17 5.77
N CYS A 72 2.69 -3.23 6.72
CA CYS A 72 3.69 -3.04 7.78
C CYS A 72 3.85 -4.28 8.66
N GLU A 73 2.75 -4.97 9.00
CA GLU A 73 2.79 -6.26 9.70
C GLU A 73 3.61 -7.30 8.92
N LYS A 74 3.38 -7.40 7.60
CA LYS A 74 4.14 -8.30 6.71
C LYS A 74 5.62 -7.92 6.64
N LEU A 75 5.97 -6.63 6.61
CA LEU A 75 7.37 -6.18 6.65
C LEU A 75 8.08 -6.62 7.94
N GLY A 76 7.41 -6.52 9.08
CA GLY A 76 7.94 -6.99 10.36
C GLY A 76 8.26 -8.49 10.35
N GLN A 77 7.41 -9.31 9.71
CA GLN A 77 7.63 -10.74 9.53
C GLN A 77 8.83 -11.05 8.61
N LEU A 78 9.12 -10.15 7.66
CA LEU A 78 10.30 -10.22 6.78
C LEU A 78 11.57 -9.61 7.41
N ASN A 79 11.48 -9.18 8.67
CA ASN A 79 12.57 -8.51 9.41
C ASN A 79 13.07 -7.24 8.69
N ILE A 80 12.15 -6.54 8.01
CA ILE A 80 12.38 -5.27 7.34
C ILE A 80 11.94 -4.15 8.29
N ASP A 81 12.79 -3.14 8.46
CA ASP A 81 12.52 -2.03 9.37
C ASP A 81 11.66 -0.96 8.66
N ILE A 82 10.50 -0.63 9.24
CA ILE A 82 9.58 0.39 8.72
C ILE A 82 10.28 1.77 8.67
N SER A 83 11.27 2.02 9.53
CA SER A 83 12.05 3.26 9.51
C SER A 83 12.89 3.44 8.24
N ASP A 84 13.07 2.39 7.42
CA ASP A 84 13.73 2.46 6.13
C ASP A 84 12.84 3.06 5.03
N ILE A 85 11.52 3.21 5.26
CA ILE A 85 10.61 3.91 4.34
C ILE A 85 10.92 5.40 4.34
N LYS A 86 11.30 5.93 3.18
CA LYS A 86 11.69 7.34 3.02
C LYS A 86 10.67 8.18 2.26
N ALA A 87 9.77 7.55 1.52
CA ALA A 87 8.73 8.23 0.76
C ALA A 87 7.51 7.33 0.60
N ILE A 88 6.35 7.96 0.42
CA ILE A 88 5.12 7.30 0.01
C ILE A 88 4.59 8.05 -1.22
N GLY A 89 4.46 7.34 -2.34
CA GLY A 89 3.72 7.81 -3.50
C GLY A 89 2.23 7.56 -3.31
N VAL A 90 1.40 8.45 -3.86
CA VAL A 90 -0.05 8.26 -3.89
C VAL A 90 -0.49 8.36 -5.35
N THR A 91 -1.12 7.30 -5.83
CA THR A 91 -1.83 7.30 -7.10
C THR A 91 -3.30 7.02 -6.85
N ASN A 92 -4.14 7.68 -7.63
CA ASN A 92 -5.58 7.59 -7.54
C ASN A 92 -6.15 7.55 -8.94
N LEU A 93 -7.29 6.87 -9.09
CA LEU A 93 -8.08 6.94 -10.31
C LEU A 93 -8.36 8.40 -10.66
N LYS A 94 -8.07 8.78 -11.90
CA LYS A 94 -8.59 10.02 -12.48
C LYS A 94 -9.78 9.70 -13.37
N PRO A 95 -10.92 10.37 -13.22
CA PRO A 95 -11.97 10.28 -14.22
C PRO A 95 -11.43 10.77 -15.57
N LEU A 96 -11.75 10.04 -16.63
CA LEU A 96 -11.52 10.45 -18.03
C LEU A 96 -12.42 11.63 -18.41
#